data_AF-A0A023X3L7-F1
#
_entry.id   AF-A0A023X3L7-F1
#
_cell.length_a   1.000
_cell.length_b   1.000
_cell.length_c   1.000
_cell.angle_alpha   90.00
_cell.angle_beta   90.00
_cell.angle_gamma   90.00
#
_symmetry.space_group_name_H-M   'P 1'
#
loop_
_entity.id
_entity.type
_entity.pdbx_description
1 polymer ?
#
loop_
_entity_poly.entity_id
_entity_poly.type
_entity_poly.pdbx_seq_one_letter_code
_entity_poly.pdbx_strand_id
1 'polypeptide(L)'
;MTESLVEHTYLSVPPEEEMRSCIGLVLAGMAARANIGVGNLEDAVDLLETFHSGEGPTRFRFTLRDEGVVAQVEEDAVNGAERGWRTVIELVS
;
A
#
# COMPACT_ATOMS: atom_id res chain seq x y z
N MET A 1 -0.20 19.14 22.37
CA MET A 1 -0.77 17.97 21.67
C MET A 1 -0.18 18.01 20.28
N THR A 2 1.01 17.45 20.09
CA THR A 2 1.63 17.36 18.77
C THR A 2 0.84 16.32 18.01
N GLU A 3 0.04 16.74 17.03
CA GLU A 3 -0.47 15.81 16.02
C GLU A 3 0.75 15.10 15.43
N SER A 4 0.89 13.80 15.73
CA SER A 4 1.81 12.95 14.99
C SER A 4 1.37 13.03 13.54
N LEU A 5 2.09 13.80 12.73
CA LEU A 5 1.85 13.87 11.29
C LEU A 5 1.95 12.45 10.77
N VAL A 6 0.82 11.87 10.40
CA VAL A 6 0.76 10.51 9.87
C VAL A 6 1.52 10.53 8.55
N GLU A 7 2.71 9.92 8.54
CA GLU A 7 3.55 9.91 7.36
C GLU A 7 3.02 8.90 6.35
N HIS A 8 2.70 9.40 5.16
CA HIS A 8 2.23 8.61 4.04
C HIS A 8 3.30 8.53 2.95
N THR A 9 3.55 7.31 2.46
CA THR A 9 4.31 7.05 1.24
C THR A 9 3.34 6.69 0.13
N TYR A 10 3.46 7.34 -1.02
CA TYR A 10 2.60 7.09 -2.17
C TYR A 10 3.38 6.39 -3.28
N LEU A 11 2.76 5.39 -3.90
CA LEU A 11 3.29 4.68 -5.06
C LEU A 11 2.24 4.70 -6.17
N SER A 12 2.60 5.17 -7.35
CA SER A 12 1.78 5.02 -8.55
C SER A 12 2.44 3.98 -9.46
N VAL A 13 1.74 2.89 -9.72
CA VAL A 13 2.24 1.75 -10.50
C VAL A 13 1.59 1.79 -11.89
N PRO A 14 2.35 2.03 -12.97
CA PRO A 14 1.90 1.87 -14.36
C PRO A 14 1.25 0.50 -14.63
N PRO A 15 0.35 0.38 -15.63
CA PRO A 15 -0.36 -0.87 -15.93
C PRO A 15 0.53 -2.01 -16.44
N GLU A 16 1.78 -1.75 -16.82
CA GLU A 16 2.74 -2.77 -17.24
C GLU A 16 2.93 -3.85 -16.16
N GLU A 17 2.71 -5.11 -16.52
CA GLU A 17 2.79 -6.25 -15.59
C GLU A 17 4.17 -6.39 -14.93
N GLU A 18 5.24 -6.05 -15.66
CA GLU A 18 6.61 -6.04 -15.13
C GLU A 18 6.79 -5.06 -13.95
N MET A 19 5.93 -4.04 -13.87
CA MET A 19 5.96 -3.03 -12.81
C MET A 19 5.21 -3.46 -11.55
N ARG A 20 4.43 -4.56 -11.62
CA ARG A 20 3.66 -5.11 -10.49
C ARG A 20 4.57 -5.41 -9.29
N SER A 21 5.75 -6.00 -9.54
CA SER A 21 6.72 -6.34 -8.50
C SER A 21 7.29 -5.15 -7.71
N CYS A 22 7.13 -3.91 -8.21
CA CYS A 22 7.49 -2.71 -7.46
C CYS A 22 6.65 -2.54 -6.19
N ILE A 23 5.44 -3.11 -6.15
CA ILE A 23 4.56 -3.12 -4.97
C ILE A 23 5.27 -3.85 -3.82
N GLY A 24 5.78 -5.05 -4.10
CA GLY A 24 6.50 -5.86 -3.10
C GLY A 24 7.76 -5.19 -2.56
N LEU A 25 8.53 -4.53 -3.43
CA LEU A 25 9.74 -3.80 -3.02
C LEU A 25 9.44 -2.67 -2.03
N VAL A 26 8.40 -1.89 -2.28
CA VAL A 26 8.00 -0.80 -1.39
C VAL A 26 7.45 -1.35 -0.08
N LEU A 27 6.61 -2.39 -0.12
CA LEU A 27 6.07 -3.00 1.09
C LEU A 27 7.18 -3.58 1.97
N ALA A 28 8.15 -4.29 1.38
CA ALA A 28 9.29 -4.83 2.10
C ALA A 28 10.11 -3.73 2.78
N GLY A 29 10.36 -2.61 2.08
CA GLY A 29 11.04 -1.45 2.66
C GLY A 29 10.27 -0.83 3.82
N MET A 30 8.93 -0.74 3.72
CA MET A 30 8.08 -0.23 4.81
C MET A 30 8.05 -1.18 6.01
N ALA A 31 7.91 -2.48 5.78
CA ALA A 31 7.93 -3.50 6.83
C ALA A 31 9.27 -3.52 7.58
N ALA A 32 10.40 -3.39 6.85
CA ALA A 32 11.72 -3.27 7.44
C ALA A 32 11.86 -2.03 8.34
N ARG A 33 11.34 -0.87 7.90
CA ARG A 33 11.31 0.36 8.71
C ARG A 33 10.45 0.22 9.97
N ALA A 34 9.39 -0.58 9.90
CA ALA A 34 8.50 -0.88 11.02
C ALA A 34 9.00 -2.01 11.93
N ASN A 35 10.16 -2.62 11.63
CA ASN A 35 10.69 -3.79 12.33
C ASN A 35 9.71 -4.99 12.38
N ILE A 36 8.90 -5.17 11.34
CA ILE A 36 7.91 -6.25 11.24
C ILE A 36 8.58 -7.51 10.67
N GLY A 37 8.30 -8.66 11.28
CA GLY A 37 8.78 -9.97 10.83
C GLY A 37 8.21 -10.39 9.47
N VAL A 38 9.01 -11.14 8.71
CA VAL A 38 8.76 -11.46 7.28
C VAL A 38 7.69 -12.54 7.05
N GLY A 39 7.14 -13.15 8.09
CA GLY A 39 6.34 -14.38 8.00
C GLY A 39 5.03 -14.27 7.20
N ASN A 40 4.47 -13.07 7.08
CA ASN A 40 3.23 -12.80 6.33
C ASN A 40 3.45 -11.80 5.17
N LEU A 41 4.71 -11.51 4.82
CA LEU A 41 5.00 -10.47 3.84
C LEU A 41 4.65 -10.93 2.42
N GLU A 42 4.94 -12.18 2.08
CA GLU A 42 4.65 -12.74 0.75
C GLU A 42 3.15 -12.71 0.46
N ASP A 43 2.31 -13.24 1.36
CA ASP A 43 0.84 -13.19 1.21
C ASP A 43 0.29 -11.76 1.10
N ALA A 44 0.90 -10.81 1.82
CA ALA A 44 0.50 -9.40 1.77
C ALA A 44 0.88 -8.74 0.43
N VAL A 45 2.02 -9.12 -0.15
CA VAL A 45 2.42 -8.69 -1.49
C VAL A 45 1.46 -9.27 -2.52
N ASP A 46 1.23 -10.59 -2.51
CA ASP A 46 0.30 -11.25 -3.43
C ASP A 46 -1.08 -10.58 -3.39
N LEU A 47 -1.61 -10.30 -2.19
CA LEU A 47 -2.90 -9.62 -2.05
C LEU A 47 -2.89 -8.21 -2.65
N LEU A 48 -1.88 -7.39 -2.39
CA LEU A 48 -1.78 -6.04 -2.96
C LEU A 48 -1.61 -6.06 -4.48
N GLU A 49 -0.84 -7.01 -5.00
CA GLU A 49 -0.62 -7.19 -6.43
C GLU A 49 -1.90 -7.55 -7.18
N THR A 50 -2.90 -8.17 -6.54
CA THR A 50 -4.22 -8.41 -7.16
C THR A 50 -4.99 -7.11 -7.50
N PHE A 51 -4.63 -5.98 -6.88
CA PHE A 51 -5.24 -4.67 -7.16
C PHE A 51 -4.48 -3.88 -8.24
N HIS A 52 -3.37 -4.41 -8.75
CA HIS A 52 -2.70 -3.83 -9.91
C HIS A 52 -3.60 -3.93 -11.14
N SER A 53 -3.96 -2.78 -11.71
CA SER A 53 -4.81 -2.71 -12.90
C SER A 53 -3.97 -2.76 -14.15
N GLY A 54 -4.38 -3.59 -15.11
CA GLY A 54 -3.80 -3.60 -16.46
C GLY A 54 -4.33 -2.50 -17.38
N GLU A 55 -5.30 -1.70 -16.93
CA GLU A 55 -6.00 -0.70 -17.75
C GLU A 55 -5.51 0.74 -17.50
N GLY A 56 -4.92 1.00 -16.33
CA GLY A 56 -4.42 2.32 -15.94
C GLY A 56 -3.56 2.26 -14.67
N PRO A 57 -2.92 3.39 -14.29
CA PRO A 57 -2.04 3.40 -13.14
C PRO A 57 -2.80 3.16 -11.83
N THR A 58 -2.39 2.15 -11.06
CA THR A 58 -2.92 1.91 -9.71
C THR A 58 -2.14 2.76 -8.71
N ARG A 59 -2.85 3.47 -7.83
CA ARG A 59 -2.24 4.24 -6.74
C ARG A 59 -2.36 3.52 -5.41
N PHE A 60 -1.23 3.39 -4.73
CA PHE A 60 -1.13 2.85 -3.38
C PHE A 60 -0.67 3.91 -2.40
N ARG A 61 -1.17 3.83 -1.17
CA ARG A 61 -0.74 4.62 -0.03
C ARG A 61 -0.31 3.68 1.08
N PHE A 62 0.91 3.86 1.56
CA PHE A 62 1.47 3.15 2.70
C PHE A 62 1.59 4.10 3.88
N THR A 63 1.14 3.66 5.03
CA THR A 63 1.18 4.45 6.27
C THR A 63 1.97 3.69 7.31
N LEU A 64 2.99 4.33 7.84
CA LEU A 64 3.70 3.81 9.00
C LEU A 64 2.93 4.21 10.27
N ARG A 65 2.63 3.24 11.12
CA ARG A 65 2.00 3.42 12.44
C ARG A 65 2.93 2.86 13.51
N ASP A 66 2.71 3.24 14.77
CA ASP A 66 3.44 2.71 15.91
C ASP A 66 3.43 1.17 15.98
N GLU A 67 2.34 0.56 15.52
CA GLU A 67 2.11 -0.89 15.58
C GLU A 67 2.36 -1.62 14.25
N GLY A 68 2.71 -0.88 13.17
CA GLY A 68 3.10 -1.50 11.91
C GLY A 68 2.82 -0.70 10.63
N VAL A 69 2.42 -1.38 9.55
CA VAL A 69 2.23 -0.77 8.21
C VAL A 69 0.82 -1.03 7.70
N VAL A 70 0.15 0.03 7.27
CA VAL A 70 -1.13 -0.07 6.55
C VAL A 70 -0.90 0.25 5.09
N ALA A 71 -1.32 -0.63 4.18
CA ALA A 71 -1.34 -0.33 2.75
C ALA A 71 -2.77 -0.24 2.22
N GLN A 72 -2.99 0.78 1.41
CA GLN A 72 -4.30 1.13 0.87
C GLN A 72 -4.19 1.35 -0.63
N VAL A 73 -5.26 1.06 -1.35
CA VAL A 73 -5.39 1.34 -2.78
C VAL A 73 -6.40 2.47 -2.99
N GLU A 74 -6.12 3.34 -3.96
CA GLU A 74 -7.08 4.38 -4.39
C GLU A 74 -8.28 3.70 -5.03
N GLU A 75 -9.48 4.02 -4.56
CA GLU A 75 -10.73 3.61 -5.19
C GLU A 75 -11.18 4.67 -6.20
N ASP A 76 -11.72 4.21 -7.33
CA ASP A 76 -12.35 5.10 -8.29
C ASP A 76 -13.48 5.89 -7.64
N ALA A 77 -13.55 7.18 -7.99
CA ALA A 77 -14.60 8.06 -7.54
C ALA A 77 -15.95 7.61 -8.12
N VAL A 78 -16.75 6.89 -7.33
CA VAL A 78 -18.13 6.57 -7.71
C VAL A 78 -19.00 7.81 -7.45
N ASN A 79 -19.65 8.32 -8.50
CA ASN A 79 -20.63 9.42 -8.44
C ASN A 79 -20.10 10.78 -7.96
N GLY A 80 -18.91 11.19 -8.38
CA GLY A 80 -18.40 12.55 -8.13
C GLY A 80 -17.96 12.83 -6.70
N ALA A 81 -17.86 11.79 -5.87
CA ALA A 81 -17.20 11.84 -4.57
C ALA A 81 -15.67 11.92 -4.73
N GLU A 82 -14.99 12.42 -3.70
CA GLU A 82 -13.52 12.40 -3.62
C GLU A 82 -13.02 10.94 -3.70
N ARG A 83 -11.91 10.68 -4.42
CA ARG A 83 -11.34 9.34 -4.54
C ARG A 83 -11.02 8.79 -3.14
N GLY A 84 -11.59 7.63 -2.83
CA GLY A 84 -11.44 6.97 -1.54
C GLY A 84 -10.13 6.20 -1.43
N TRP A 85 -9.76 5.82 -0.21
CA TRP A 85 -8.64 4.91 0.04
C TRP A 85 -9.16 3.68 0.76
N ARG A 86 -9.06 2.52 0.12
CA ARG A 86 -9.44 1.24 0.71
C ARG A 86 -8.25 0.56 1.34
N THR A 87 -8.36 0.17 2.60
CA THR A 87 -7.35 -0.68 3.25
C THR A 87 -7.35 -2.08 2.65
N VAL A 88 -6.17 -2.51 2.21
CA VAL A 88 -5.95 -3.84 1.61
C VAL A 88 -5.23 -4.75 2.60
N ILE A 89 -4.21 -4.23 3.27
CA ILE A 89 -3.45 -4.95 4.29
C ILE A 89 -3.15 -4.07 5.50
N GLU A 90 -3.05 -4.72 6.65
CA GLU A 90 -2.46 -4.19 7.87
C GLU A 90 -1.43 -5.21 8.35
N LEU A 91 -0.15 -4.86 8.23
CA LEU A 91 0.95 -5.61 8.81
C LEU A 91 1.18 -5.10 10.22
N VAL A 92 1.15 -6.00 11.18
CA VAL A 92 1.40 -5.72 12.60
C VAL A 92 2.50 -6.65 13.12
N SER A 93 3.25 -6.18 14.11
CA SER A 93 4.31 -6.96 14.76
C SER A 93 3.78 -8.01 15.73
#